data_AF-A5P8Q0-F1
#
_entry.id   AF-A5P8Q0-F1
#
_cell.length_a   1.000
_cell.length_b   1.000
_cell.length_c   1.000
_cell.angle_alpha   90.00
_cell.angle_beta   90.00
_cell.angle_gamma   90.00
#
_symmetry.space_group_name_H-M   'P 1'
#
loop_
_entity.id
_entity.type
_entity.pdbx_description
1 polymer ?
#
loop_
_entity_poly.entity_id
_entity_poly.type
_entity_poly.pdbx_seq_one_letter_code
_entity_poly.pdbx_strand_id
1 'polypeptide(L)' 'MRSVTCDWEEFEIRLRFVFDGEIAEDRAEDMRIVGSEVISDFNEPWTIKEEIERLDFPGDRRSRALSLTAYARKE' A
#
# COMPACT_ATOMS: atom_id res chain seq x y z
N MET A 1 -8.73 -3.40 -5.83
CA MET A 1 -7.41 -3.64 -5.21
C MET A 1 -6.92 -5.05 -5.52
N ARG A 2 -5.71 -5.16 -6.07
CA ARG A 2 -5.00 -6.41 -6.40
C ARG A 2 -4.08 -6.86 -5.27
N SER A 3 -3.36 -5.96 -4.60
CA SER A 3 -2.48 -6.29 -3.49
C SER A 3 -2.21 -5.12 -2.55
N VAL A 4 -1.82 -5.46 -1.32
CA VAL A 4 -1.21 -4.57 -0.34
C VAL A 4 0.10 -5.20 0.11
N THR A 5 1.20 -4.47 -0.07
CA THR A 5 2.53 -4.87 0.39
C THR A 5 3.12 -3.79 1.27
N CYS A 6 4.00 -4.18 2.19
CA CYS A 6 4.70 -3.23 3.05
C CYS A 6 6.15 -3.63 3.24
N ASP A 7 6.94 -2.65 3.63
CA ASP A 7 8.24 -2.82 4.25
C ASP A 7 8.51 -1.59 5.14
N TRP A 8 9.69 -1.57 5.75
CA TRP A 8 10.18 -0.41 6.46
C TRP A 8 11.68 -0.34 6.33
N GLU A 9 12.20 0.88 6.41
CA GLU A 9 13.63 1.15 6.44
C GLU A 9 13.86 2.25 7.48
N GLU A 10 14.75 1.99 8.44
CA GLU A 10 14.94 2.82 9.64
C GLU A 10 13.62 3.07 10.39
N PHE A 11 13.04 4.26 10.25
CA PHE A 11 11.81 4.71 10.90
C PHE A 11 10.69 5.08 9.91
N GLU A 12 10.84 4.79 8.60
CA GLU A 12 9.79 5.00 7.61
C GLU A 12 9.11 3.68 7.26
N ILE A 13 7.82 3.57 7.56
CA ILE A 13 6.97 2.47 7.09
C ILE A 13 6.47 2.83 5.70
N ARG A 14 6.63 1.93 4.73
CA ARG A 14 6.07 2.10 3.38
C ARG A 14 4.92 1.12 3.18
N LEU A 15 3.76 1.64 2.80
CA LEU A 15 2.61 0.85 2.38
C LEU A 15 2.39 1.06 0.89
N ARG A 16 2.25 -0.03 0.13
CA ARG A 16 1.92 0.04 -1.29
C ARG A 16 0.60 -0.67 -1.58
N PHE A 17 -0.33 0.08 -2.16
CA PHE A 17 -1.66 -0.36 -2.55
C PHE A 17 -1.75 -0.40 -4.07
N VAL A 18 -2.02 -1.58 -4.63
CA VAL A 18 -2.09 -1.76 -6.08
C VAL A 18 -3.54 -2.01 -6.51
N PHE A 19 -4.02 -1.24 -7.49
CA PHE A 19 -5.38 -1.35 -8.04
C PHE A 19 -5.38 -1.84 -9.49
N ASP A 20 -6.50 -2.45 -9.87
CA ASP A 20 -6.84 -2.78 -11.26
C ASP A 20 -7.95 -1.82 -11.68
N GLY A 21 -7.75 -1.11 -12.78
CA GLY A 21 -8.60 -0.03 -13.24
C GLY A 21 -8.30 1.31 -12.58
N GLU A 22 -9.15 2.30 -12.88
CA GLU A 22 -9.02 3.66 -12.37
C GLU A 22 -9.06 3.72 -10.84
N ILE A 23 -8.19 4.56 -10.27
CA ILE A 23 -8.18 4.86 -8.84
C ILE A 23 -9.08 6.08 -8.66
N ALA A 24 -10.31 5.84 -8.25
CA ALA A 24 -11.22 6.89 -7.84
C ALA A 24 -10.68 7.61 -6.60
N GLU A 25 -11.00 8.90 -6.46
CA GLU A 25 -10.48 9.76 -5.39
C GLU A 25 -10.85 9.26 -4.01
N ASP A 26 -12.09 8.77 -3.84
CA ASP A 26 -12.59 8.14 -2.61
C ASP A 26 -11.71 6.95 -2.18
N ARG A 27 -11.31 6.11 -3.13
CA ARG A 27 -10.41 4.99 -2.84
C ARG A 27 -9.02 5.45 -2.43
N ALA A 28 -8.52 6.54 -3.02
CA ALA A 28 -7.22 7.08 -2.64
C ALA A 28 -7.26 7.66 -1.22
N GLU A 29 -8.36 8.32 -0.86
CA GLU A 29 -8.62 8.81 0.49
C GLU A 29 -8.71 7.64 1.50
N ASP A 30 -9.45 6.59 1.18
CA ASP A 30 -9.55 5.38 2.02
C ASP A 30 -8.16 4.79 2.34
N MET A 31 -7.25 4.74 1.37
CA MET A 31 -5.90 4.18 1.61
C MET A 31 -5.04 5.08 2.51
N ARG A 32 -5.25 6.40 2.49
CA ARG A 32 -4.59 7.34 3.42
C ARG A 32 -5.13 7.19 4.84
N ILE A 33 -6.42 6.88 4.99
CA ILE A 33 -7.00 6.52 6.29
C ILE A 33 -6.32 5.25 6.81
N VAL A 34 -6.14 4.22 5.97
CA VAL A 34 -5.41 3.01 6.37
C VAL A 34 -4.00 3.33 6.85
N GLY A 35 -3.25 4.20 6.16
CA GLY A 35 -1.93 4.64 6.62
C GLY A 35 -1.98 5.35 7.97
N SER A 36 -2.95 6.24 8.18
CA SER A 36 -3.16 6.92 9.47
C SER A 36 -3.47 5.95 10.62
N GLU A 37 -4.30 4.93 10.38
CA GLU A 37 -4.59 3.89 11.37
C GLU A 37 -3.33 3.06 11.69
N VAL A 38 -2.56 2.68 10.66
CA VAL A 38 -1.33 1.89 10.86
C VAL A 38 -0.30 2.68 11.66
N ILE A 39 -0.03 3.94 11.32
CA ILE A 39 0.99 4.73 12.03
C ILE A 39 0.57 5.08 13.46
N SER A 40 -0.72 5.06 13.78
CA SER A 40 -1.22 5.35 15.13
C SER A 40 -0.75 4.36 16.20
N ASP A 41 -0.35 3.15 15.78
CA ASP A 41 0.26 2.13 16.64
C ASP A 41 1.76 2.36 16.91
N PHE A 42 2.37 3.37 16.28
CA PHE A 42 3.79 3.69 16.39
C PHE A 42 4.00 5.09 16.95
N ASN A 43 4.95 5.22 17.88
CA ASN A 43 5.35 6.52 18.42
C ASN A 43 6.47 7.14 17.59
N GLU A 44 6.78 8.42 17.83
CA GLU A 44 7.95 9.07 17.24
C GLU A 44 9.24 8.25 17.44
N PRO A 45 10.17 8.22 16.47
CA PRO A 45 10.22 9.05 15.26
C PRO A 45 9.61 8.37 14.02
N TRP A 46 8.76 7.35 14.19
CA TRP A 46 8.21 6.62 13.06
C TRP A 46 7.34 7.51 12.16
N THR A 47 7.48 7.34 10.85
CA THR A 47 6.66 7.97 9.81
C THR A 47 6.06 6.90 8.90
N ILE A 48 5.06 7.30 8.11
CA ILE A 48 4.44 6.44 7.11
C ILE A 48 4.41 7.11 5.75
N LYS A 49 4.56 6.29 4.72
CA LYS A 49 4.43 6.67 3.32
C LYS A 49 3.51 5.71 2.59
N GLU A 50 2.39 6.22 2.10
CA GLU A 50 1.45 5.46 1.28
C GLU A 50 1.73 5.68 -0.21
N GLU A 51 1.90 4.58 -0.95
CA GLU A 51 2.03 4.57 -2.40
C GLU A 51 0.82 3.87 -3.00
N ILE A 52 0.02 4.63 -3.75
CA ILE A 52 -1.23 4.14 -4.34
C ILE A 52 -1.03 4.10 -5.86
N GLU A 53 -0.97 2.90 -6.42
CA GLU A 53 -0.58 2.68 -7.82
C GLU A 53 -1.62 1.88 -8.59
N ARG A 54 -1.79 2.23 -9.86
CA ARG A 54 -2.58 1.45 -10.83
C ARG A 54 -1.65 0.49 -11.55
N LEU A 55 -2.02 -0.79 -11.54
CA LEU A 55 -1.40 -1.82 -12.36
C LEU A 55 -2.50 -2.76 -12.84
N ASP A 56 -2.96 -2.54 -14.07
CA ASP A 56 -4.02 -3.34 -14.65
C ASP A 56 -3.53 -4.74 -15.04
N PHE A 57 -4.44 -5.70 -15.11
CA PHE A 57 -4.13 -6.99 -15.73
C PHE A 57 -3.75 -6.81 -17.21
N PRO A 58 -2.73 -7.51 -17.74
CA PRO A 58 -1.98 -8.63 -17.16
C PRO A 58 -0.70 -8.26 -16.41
N GLY A 59 -0.53 -7.00 -15.97
CA GLY A 59 0.67 -6.57 -15.25
C GLY A 59 0.96 -7.43 -14.01
N ASP A 60 2.20 -7.87 -13.83
CA ASP A 60 2.60 -8.70 -12.69
C ASP A 60 2.78 -7.85 -11.43
N ARG A 61 1.88 -8.02 -10.45
CA ARG A 61 1.93 -7.31 -9.16
C ARG A 61 3.22 -7.56 -8.38
N ARG A 62 3.91 -8.69 -8.60
CA ARG A 62 5.17 -9.01 -7.91
C ARG A 62 6.30 -8.05 -8.31
N SER A 63 6.24 -7.47 -9.51
CA SER A 63 7.20 -6.46 -9.96
C SER A 63 7.17 -5.16 -9.16
N ARG A 64 6.08 -4.91 -8.41
CA ARG A 64 5.88 -3.75 -7.54
C ARG A 64 5.78 -4.15 -6.07
N ALA A 65 6.07 -5.40 -5.71
CA ALA A 65 5.93 -5.82 -4.32
C ALA A 65 7.05 -5.23 -3.44
N LEU A 66 6.68 -4.77 -2.26
CA LEU A 66 7.61 -4.55 -1.15
C LEU A 66 7.91 -5.89 -0.45
N SER A 67 8.77 -5.86 0.58
CA SER A 67 9.31 -7.09 1.22
C SER A 67 8.25 -8.01 1.82
N LEU A 68 7.14 -7.47 2.35
CA LEU A 68 6.06 -8.25 2.96
C LEU A 68 4.73 -8.05 2.21
N THR A 69 3.94 -9.12 2.14
CA THR A 69 2.58 -9.08 1.56
C THR A 69 1.54 -9.18 2.67
N ALA A 70 0.77 -8.12 2.85
CA ALA A 70 -0.37 -8.10 3.78
C ALA A 70 -1.63 -8.65 3.11
N TYR A 71 -1.80 -8.40 1.81
CA TYR A 71 -2.94 -8.89 1.04
C TYR A 71 -2.57 -9.10 -0.42
N ALA A 72 -3.10 -10.18 -1.02
CA ALA A 72 -3.07 -10.40 -2.46
C ALA A 72 -4.35 -11.10 -2.89
N ARG A 73 -5.03 -10.54 -3.90
CA ARG A 73 -6.18 -11.18 -4.54
C ARG A 73 -5.70 -12.46 -5.25
N LYS A 74 -6.44 -13.56 -5.08
CA LYS A 74 -6.27 -14.75 -5.92
C LYS A 74 -6.76 -14.41 -7.32
N GLU A 75 -5.90 -14.61 -8.31
CA GLU A 75 -6.21 -14.45 -9.73
C GLU A 75 -6.70 -15.77 -10.31
#